data_AF-A0A354IFH2-F1
#
_entry.id   AF-A0A354IFH2-F1
#
_cell.length_a   1.000
_cell.length_b   1.000
_cell.length_c   1.000
_cell.angle_alpha   90.00
_cell.angle_beta   90.00
_cell.angle_gamma   90.00
#
_symmetry.space_group_name_H-M   'P 1'
#
loop_
_entity.id
_entity.type
_entity.pdbx_description
1 polymer ?
#
loop_
_entity_poly.entity_id
_entity_poly.type
_entity_poly.pdbx_seq_one_letter_code
_entity_poly.pdbx_strand_id
1 'polypeptide(L)'
;MFQTRCSKELMEYIEKTPPDKDGFYCAMDFVNNSPFSVREAEDAVRHLVREELLEQPFHGRPDILRPTIYGAHYTEFRRYRRRHFFAYSVLCPIVVTILTELAIHGLGLLLQLL
;
A
#
# COMPACT_ATOMS: atom_id res chain seq x y z
N MET A 1 -9.11 0.45 7.23
CA MET A 1 -8.18 1.41 6.60
C MET A 1 -8.52 1.53 5.11
N PHE A 2 -9.51 2.34 4.76
CA PHE A 2 -9.87 2.60 3.35
C PHE A 2 -9.12 3.85 2.90
N GLN A 3 -7.88 3.69 2.44
CA GLN A 3 -7.20 4.76 1.73
C GLN A 3 -7.96 5.07 0.43
N THR A 4 -8.38 6.32 0.29
CA THR A 4 -8.95 6.86 -0.95
C THR A 4 -7.96 6.69 -2.10
N ARG A 5 -8.46 6.63 -3.34
CA ARG A 5 -7.59 6.52 -4.52
C ARG A 5 -6.54 7.64 -4.55
N CYS A 6 -6.96 8.88 -4.26
CA CYS A 6 -6.08 10.05 -4.16
C CYS A 6 -4.96 9.85 -3.13
N SER A 7 -5.25 9.38 -1.92
CA SER A 7 -4.22 9.15 -0.89
C SER A 7 -3.15 8.12 -1.30
N LYS A 8 -3.54 7.10 -2.09
CA LYS A 8 -2.60 6.12 -2.62
C LYS A 8 -1.70 6.74 -3.69
N GLU A 9 -2.29 7.47 -4.63
CA GLU A 9 -1.55 8.13 -5.70
C GLU A 9 -0.62 9.21 -5.15
N LEU A 10 -1.00 9.94 -4.09
CA LEU A 10 -0.14 10.89 -3.40
C LEU A 10 1.07 10.21 -2.74
N MET A 11 0.89 9.09 -2.04
CA MET A 11 2.02 8.35 -1.47
C MET A 11 2.94 7.75 -2.55
N GLU A 12 2.37 7.28 -3.66
CA GLU A 12 3.14 6.78 -4.81
C GLU A 12 3.89 7.91 -5.52
N TYR A 13 3.33 9.13 -5.55
CA TYR A 13 4.02 10.33 -6.04
C TYR A 13 5.22 10.68 -5.16
N ILE A 14 5.06 10.67 -3.84
CA ILE A 14 6.14 10.93 -2.88
C ILE A 14 7.26 9.90 -2.99
N GLU A 15 6.93 8.62 -3.20
CA GLU A 15 7.94 7.56 -3.39
C GLU A 15 8.76 7.75 -4.68
N LYS A 16 8.12 8.20 -5.76
CA LYS A 16 8.76 8.31 -7.08
C LYS A 16 9.47 9.64 -7.32
N THR A 17 9.07 10.67 -6.59
CA THR A 17 9.56 12.03 -6.80
C THR A 17 10.60 12.35 -5.73
N PRO A 18 11.78 12.87 -6.10
CA PRO A 18 12.72 13.36 -5.10
C PRO A 18 12.08 14.54 -4.35
N PRO A 19 12.30 14.67 -3.03
CA PRO A 19 11.87 15.85 -2.30
C PRO A 19 12.65 17.08 -2.78
N ASP A 20 12.21 18.26 -2.34
CA ASP A 20 13.03 19.46 -2.45
C ASP A 20 14.35 19.36 -1.66
N LYS A 21 15.18 20.41 -1.75
CA LYS A 21 16.51 20.44 -1.10
C LYS A 21 16.45 20.26 0.43
N ASP A 22 15.31 20.55 1.03
CA ASP A 22 15.09 20.51 2.48
C ASP A 22 14.30 19.26 2.90
N GLY A 23 13.99 18.36 1.96
CA GLY A 23 13.31 17.09 2.24
C GLY A 23 11.77 17.19 2.29
N PHE A 24 11.19 18.25 1.73
CA PHE A 24 9.75 18.48 1.70
C PHE A 24 9.13 18.25 0.32
N TYR A 25 7.82 18.09 0.34
CA TYR A 25 6.96 17.91 -0.84
C TYR A 25 5.86 18.95 -0.82
N CYS A 26 5.41 19.38 -2.00
CA CYS A 26 4.26 20.28 -2.14
C CYS A 26 3.04 19.52 -2.66
N ALA A 27 1.93 19.56 -1.91
CA ALA A 27 0.66 18.97 -2.30
C ALA A 27 0.13 19.54 -3.63
N MET A 28 0.41 20.83 -3.90
CA MET A 28 -0.01 21.48 -5.13
C MET A 28 0.72 20.94 -6.35
N ASP A 29 1.99 20.52 -6.21
CA ASP A 29 2.73 19.89 -7.30
C ASP A 29 2.10 18.56 -7.67
N PHE A 30 1.62 17.79 -6.69
CA PHE A 30 0.83 16.59 -6.94
C PHE A 30 -0.49 16.90 -7.66
N VAL A 31 -1.24 17.91 -7.20
CA VAL A 31 -2.52 18.31 -7.84
C VAL A 31 -2.30 18.72 -9.29
N ASN A 32 -1.28 19.54 -9.56
CA ASN A 32 -0.99 20.02 -10.92
C ASN A 32 -0.60 18.90 -11.89
N ASN A 33 -0.10 17.78 -11.39
CA ASN A 33 0.34 16.64 -12.18
C ASN A 33 -0.60 15.43 -12.09
N SER A 34 -1.80 15.59 -11.52
CA SER A 34 -2.74 14.49 -11.30
C SER A 34 -4.16 14.87 -11.75
N PRO A 35 -5.06 13.89 -11.96
CA PRO A 35 -6.45 14.16 -12.30
C PRO A 35 -7.30 14.60 -11.09
N PHE A 36 -6.71 14.76 -9.90
CA PHE A 36 -7.45 15.07 -8.68
C PHE A 36 -7.62 16.56 -8.47
N SER A 37 -8.77 16.93 -7.91
CA SER A 37 -9.02 18.30 -7.48
C SER A 37 -8.22 18.67 -6.23
N VAL A 38 -8.03 19.98 -6.01
CA VAL A 38 -7.40 20.52 -4.79
C VAL A 38 -8.08 19.97 -3.53
N ARG A 39 -9.42 19.95 -3.52
CA ARG A 39 -10.20 19.44 -2.38
C ARG A 39 -9.94 17.96 -2.12
N GLU A 40 -9.86 17.13 -3.16
CA GLU A 40 -9.54 15.71 -3.00
C GLU A 40 -8.13 15.49 -2.49
N ALA A 41 -7.17 16.31 -2.91
CA ALA A 41 -5.82 16.29 -2.39
C ALA A 41 -5.76 16.75 -0.92
N GLU A 42 -6.48 17.80 -0.53
CA GLU A 42 -6.58 18.23 0.86
C GLU A 42 -7.21 17.16 1.77
N ASP A 43 -8.27 16.49 1.30
CA ASP A 43 -8.89 15.38 2.02
C ASP A 43 -7.93 14.19 2.13
N ALA A 44 -7.15 13.90 1.07
CA ALA A 44 -6.13 12.87 1.09
C ALA A 44 -4.98 13.20 2.05
N VAL A 45 -4.50 14.45 2.06
CA VAL A 45 -3.47 14.93 2.99
C VAL A 45 -3.96 14.81 4.42
N ARG A 46 -5.15 15.34 4.74
CA ARG A 46 -5.74 15.22 6.08
C ARG A 46 -5.87 13.78 6.53
N HIS A 47 -6.28 12.90 5.62
CA HIS A 47 -6.33 11.47 5.90
C HIS A 47 -4.93 10.89 6.19
N LEU A 48 -3.93 11.15 5.35
CA LEU A 48 -2.58 10.61 5.52
C LEU A 48 -1.86 11.15 6.77
N VAL A 49 -2.13 12.41 7.14
CA VAL A 49 -1.64 13.00 8.40
C VAL A 49 -2.29 12.33 9.60
N ARG A 50 -3.61 12.08 9.56
CA ARG A 50 -4.32 11.38 10.63
C ARG A 50 -3.82 9.93 10.81
N GLU A 51 -3.39 9.29 9.73
CA GLU A 51 -2.82 7.93 9.77
C GLU A 51 -1.30 7.95 10.03
N GLU A 52 -0.72 9.09 10.41
CA GLU A 52 0.71 9.26 10.76
C GLU A 52 1.68 8.87 9.63
N LEU A 53 1.22 8.93 8.37
CA LEU A 53 2.04 8.66 7.18
C LEU A 53 2.70 9.93 6.65
N LEU A 54 2.07 11.08 6.85
CA LEU A 54 2.60 12.39 6.49
C LEU A 54 2.58 13.32 7.70
N GLU A 55 3.49 14.28 7.71
CA GLU A 55 3.53 15.41 8.63
C GLU A 55 3.42 16.72 7.85
N GLN A 56 2.78 17.71 8.49
CA GLN A 56 2.71 19.09 8.01
C GLN A 56 3.62 19.95 8.90
N PRO A 57 4.90 20.16 8.52
CA PRO A 57 5.88 20.81 9.38
C PRO A 57 5.60 22.30 9.64
N PHE A 58 4.77 22.94 8.82
CA PHE A 58 4.51 24.37 8.88
C PHE A 58 3.01 24.67 9.00
N HIS A 59 2.58 25.21 10.14
CA HIS A 59 1.17 25.55 10.39
C HIS A 59 0.56 26.53 9.37
N GLY A 60 1.36 27.44 8.81
CA GLY A 60 0.90 28.41 7.80
C GLY A 60 0.98 27.91 6.35
N ARG A 61 1.51 26.70 6.12
CA ARG A 61 1.74 26.11 4.80
C ARG A 61 1.31 24.64 4.81
N PRO A 62 0.00 24.35 4.89
CA PRO A 62 -0.53 22.98 4.93
C PRO A 62 -0.30 22.22 3.61
N ASP A 63 0.06 22.93 2.54
CA ASP A 63 0.51 22.38 1.27
C ASP A 63 1.88 21.72 1.35
N ILE A 64 2.71 22.08 2.35
CA ILE A 64 4.04 21.50 2.54
C ILE A 64 3.91 20.24 3.39
N LEU A 65 4.43 19.14 2.86
CA LEU A 65 4.31 17.79 3.39
C LEU A 65 5.70 17.18 3.60
N ARG A 66 5.83 16.36 4.63
CA ARG A 66 6.99 15.49 4.85
C ARG A 66 6.53 14.07 5.15
N PRO A 67 7.10 13.03 4.52
CA PRO A 67 6.84 11.67 4.94
C PRO A 67 7.42 11.40 6.32
N THR A 68 6.64 10.75 7.18
CA THR A 68 7.14 10.21 8.46
C THR A 68 8.02 9.00 8.21
N ILE A 69 8.65 8.46 9.25
CA ILE A 69 9.36 7.17 9.15
C ILE A 69 8.42 6.08 8.60
N TYR A 70 7.17 6.03 9.08
CA TYR A 70 6.18 5.06 8.59
C TYR A 70 5.72 5.36 7.15
N GLY A 71 5.58 6.64 6.80
CA GLY A 71 5.26 7.10 5.45
C GLY A 71 6.33 6.73 4.41
N ALA A 72 7.60 6.91 4.76
CA ALA A 72 8.74 6.60 3.89
C ALA A 72 8.80 5.11 3.52
N HIS A 73 8.41 4.24 4.44
CA HIS A 73 8.35 2.78 4.22
C HIS A 73 6.96 2.27 3.81
N TYR A 74 6.00 3.17 3.54
CA TYR A 74 4.61 2.82 3.33
C TYR A 74 4.40 1.77 2.22
N THR A 75 5.11 1.91 1.11
CA THR A 75 4.98 1.02 -0.06
C THR A 75 5.57 -0.36 0.20
N GLU A 76 6.67 -0.43 0.96
CA GLU A 76 7.27 -1.68 1.43
C GLU A 76 6.30 -2.43 2.35
N PHE A 77 5.74 -1.74 3.35
CA PHE A 77 4.72 -2.31 4.24
C PHE A 77 3.48 -2.78 3.48
N ARG A 78 2.99 -2.00 2.50
CA ARG A 78 1.83 -2.36 1.67
C ARG A 78 2.12 -3.59 0.81
N ARG A 79 3.30 -3.66 0.19
CA ARG A 79 3.74 -4.83 -0.61
C ARG A 79 3.88 -6.07 0.25
N TYR A 80 4.50 -5.94 1.43
CA TYR A 80 4.62 -7.02 2.40
C TYR A 80 3.24 -7.55 2.80
N ARG A 81 2.32 -6.68 3.21
CA ARG A 81 0.96 -7.07 3.61
C ARG A 81 0.19 -7.77 2.49
N ARG A 82 0.32 -7.27 1.24
CA ARG A 82 -0.33 -7.90 0.08
C ARG A 82 0.23 -9.29 -0.21
N ARG A 83 1.56 -9.46 -0.19
CA ARG A 83 2.22 -10.76 -0.38
C ARG A 83 1.83 -11.75 0.71
N HIS A 84 1.85 -11.30 1.97
CA HIS A 84 1.45 -12.10 3.11
C HIS A 84 -0.01 -12.54 2.99
N PHE A 85 -0.93 -11.63 2.70
CA PHE A 85 -2.33 -11.97 2.46
C PHE A 85 -2.49 -13.00 1.33
N PHE A 86 -1.81 -12.80 0.19
CA PHE A 86 -1.87 -13.75 -0.91
C PHE A 86 -1.31 -15.13 -0.54
N ALA A 87 -0.17 -15.18 0.15
CA ALA A 87 0.45 -16.42 0.60
C ALA A 87 -0.46 -17.22 1.55
N TYR A 88 -1.01 -16.56 2.58
CA TYR A 88 -1.75 -17.25 3.63
C TYR A 88 -3.24 -17.46 3.30
N SER A 89 -3.87 -16.54 2.58
CA SER A 89 -5.32 -16.60 2.32
C SER A 89 -5.66 -17.21 0.96
N VAL A 90 -4.75 -17.22 -0.01
CA VAL A 90 -5.00 -17.75 -1.36
C VAL A 90 -4.16 -18.99 -1.63
N LEU A 91 -2.84 -18.89 -1.50
CA LEU A 91 -1.92 -19.99 -1.82
C LEU A 91 -2.05 -21.15 -0.82
N CYS A 92 -2.09 -20.88 0.48
CA CYS A 92 -2.15 -21.94 1.49
C CYS A 92 -3.36 -22.87 1.31
N PRO A 93 -4.61 -22.37 1.15
CA PRO A 93 -5.76 -23.24 0.86
C PRO A 93 -5.57 -24.08 -0.41
N ILE A 94 -5.07 -23.49 -1.50
CA ILE A 94 -4.86 -24.20 -2.77
C ILE A 94 -3.86 -25.34 -2.59
N VAL A 95 -2.71 -25.09 -1.94
CA VAL A 95 -1.69 -26.11 -1.69
C VAL A 95 -2.25 -27.22 -0.81
N VAL A 96 -2.98 -26.87 0.25
CA VAL A 96 -3.63 -27.87 1.12
C VAL A 96 -4.62 -28.71 0.33
N THR A 97 -5.47 -28.11 -0.50
CA THR A 97 -6.43 -28.84 -1.34
C THR A 97 -5.73 -29.80 -2.29
N ILE A 98 -4.68 -29.36 -3.00
CA ILE A 98 -3.93 -30.23 -3.94
C ILE A 98 -3.30 -31.40 -3.20
N LEU A 99 -2.68 -31.15 -2.04
CA LEU A 99 -2.07 -32.21 -1.22
C LEU A 99 -3.11 -33.21 -0.70
N THR A 100 -4.28 -32.74 -0.25
CA THR A 100 -5.35 -33.62 0.20
C THR A 100 -5.93 -34.45 -0.93
N GLU A 101 -6.15 -33.85 -2.11
CA GLU A 101 -6.64 -34.56 -3.28
C GLU A 101 -5.66 -35.62 -3.77
N LEU A 102 -4.36 -35.29 -3.77
CA LEU A 102 -3.29 -36.21 -4.12
C LEU A 102 -3.15 -37.33 -3.10
N ALA A 103 -3.33 -37.06 -1.80
CA ALA A 103 -3.34 -38.08 -0.78
C ALA A 103 -4.53 -39.04 -0.95
N ILE A 104 -5.73 -38.53 -1.20
CA ILE A 104 -6.94 -39.35 -1.38
C ILE A 104 -6.84 -40.21 -2.63
N HIS A 105 -6.56 -39.60 -3.79
CA HIS A 105 -6.53 -40.29 -5.07
C HIS A 105 -5.25 -41.11 -5.26
N GLY A 106 -4.11 -40.60 -4.80
CA GLY A 106 -2.83 -41.29 -4.88
C GLY A 106 -2.77 -42.53 -3.98
N LEU A 107 -3.31 -42.45 -2.75
CA LEU A 107 -3.44 -43.62 -1.88
C LEU A 107 -4.43 -44.64 -2.47
N GLY A 108 -5.53 -44.17 -3.06
CA GLY A 108 -6.49 -45.04 -3.76
C GLY A 108 -5.85 -45.82 -4.92
N LEU A 109 -5.04 -45.15 -5.75
CA LEU A 109 -4.30 -45.79 -6.85
C LEU A 109 -3.24 -46.77 -6.34
N LEU A 110 -2.52 -46.44 -5.28
CA LEU A 110 -1.53 -47.33 -4.67
C LEU A 110 -2.17 -48.60 -4.10
N LEU A 111 -3.35 -48.50 -3.49
CA LEU A 111 -4.11 -49.65 -3.00
C LEU A 111 -4.69 -50.53 -4.11
N GLN A 112 -4.95 -49.98 -5.30
CA GLN A 112 -5.43 -50.75 -6.45
C GLN A 112 -4.32 -51.51 -7.18
N LEU A 113 -3.06 -51.10 -7.01
CA LEU A 113 -1.88 -51.73 -7.62
C LEU A 113 -1.24 -52.82 -6.75
N LEU A 114 -1.75 -53.01 -5.53
CA LEU A 114 -1.30 -53.97 -4.52
C LEU A 114 -2.26 -55.16 -4.46
#